data_AF-A0A1X0XPK9-F1
#
_entry.id   AF-A0A1X0XPK9-F1
#
_cell.length_a   1.000
_cell.length_b   1.000
_cell.length_c   1.000
_cell.angle_alpha   90.00
_cell.angle_beta   90.00
_cell.angle_gamma   90.00
#
_symmetry.space_group_name_H-M   'P 1'
#
loop_
_entity.id
_entity.type
_entity.pdbx_description
1 polymer ?
#
loop_
_entity_poly.entity_id
_entity_poly.type
_entity_poly.pdbx_seq_one_letter_code
_entity_poly.pdbx_strand_id
1 'polypeptide(L)'
;MLGFVISAVSRRVTRRLPAPVKRVCVAAMAWLALVVAACTPPDRSAEVRHLQAEIAKMPGVDDVNPLYTNDFENGAQLNLVVAMPKASEEQIAAVASRITRIKGGDFNGYRQSTTFVIGDRVEVKRGAELNPAQIAGDTHQLRQLRTRVPEASILWSRDSATVRLEVSDIDHTNDVLSAVLATVQPEPMTVYIRSAEPTKFPTWEVGIPITAEQRANIDALISRLALPIYYVRVDDARITALSVYITDPATAYRDLKSVISTIAPTKQHPLQLQWHLMVEPDNFHQFTGDLQVPDCRDDSGSPKPQAPLGNQTAEAAQLQRQLASDFHDCR
;
A
#
# COMPACT_ATOMS: atom_id res chain seq x y z
N MET A 1 -4.24 44.82 7.62
CA MET A 1 -4.77 45.95 6.81
C MET A 1 -5.28 45.45 5.46
N LEU A 2 -6.39 44.71 5.42
CA LEU A 2 -7.03 44.25 4.17
C LEU A 2 -8.55 44.52 4.15
N GLY A 3 -9.11 45.07 5.23
CA GLY A 3 -10.55 45.31 5.38
C GLY A 3 -11.09 46.59 4.75
N PHE A 4 -10.23 47.49 4.25
CA PHE A 4 -10.68 48.81 3.78
C PHE A 4 -10.89 48.91 2.26
N VAL A 5 -10.32 48.01 1.45
CA VAL A 5 -10.39 48.12 -0.02
C VAL A 5 -11.66 47.46 -0.60
N ILE A 6 -12.24 46.46 0.08
CA ILE A 6 -13.45 45.76 -0.39
C ILE A 6 -14.73 46.60 -0.17
N SER A 7 -14.73 47.52 0.81
CA SER A 7 -15.93 48.27 1.20
C SER A 7 -16.33 49.36 0.18
N ALA A 8 -15.37 49.93 -0.55
CA ALA A 8 -15.62 51.05 -1.46
C ALA A 8 -16.16 50.61 -2.84
N VAL A 9 -15.74 49.44 -3.34
CA VAL A 9 -16.16 48.94 -4.66
C VAL A 9 -17.56 48.31 -4.61
N SER A 10 -17.91 47.64 -3.51
CA SER A 10 -19.24 47.03 -3.33
C SER A 10 -20.39 48.04 -3.21
N ARG A 11 -20.13 49.25 -2.68
CA ARG A 11 -21.16 50.29 -2.52
C ARG A 11 -21.55 51.04 -3.80
N ARG A 12 -20.71 51.06 -4.85
CA ARG A 12 -21.04 51.79 -6.09
C ARG A 12 -21.88 50.97 -7.07
N VAL A 13 -21.74 49.65 -7.10
CA VAL A 13 -22.45 48.80 -8.07
C VAL A 13 -23.89 48.47 -7.63
N THR A 14 -24.19 48.51 -6.33
CA THR A 14 -25.51 48.12 -5.78
C THR A 14 -26.57 49.24 -5.76
N ARG A 15 -26.24 50.47 -6.17
CA ARG A 15 -27.17 51.61 -6.14
C ARG A 15 -28.06 51.78 -7.38
N ARG A 16 -27.83 51.03 -8.46
CA ARG A 16 -28.64 51.12 -9.71
C ARG A 16 -29.09 49.75 -10.24
N LEU A 17 -29.61 48.89 -9.36
CA LEU A 17 -30.27 47.67 -9.80
C LEU A 17 -31.70 47.62 -9.25
N PRO A 18 -32.71 47.35 -10.09
CA PRO A 18 -34.10 47.27 -9.68
C PRO A 18 -34.29 46.14 -8.65
N ALA A 19 -35.19 46.34 -7.69
CA ALA A 19 -35.46 45.44 -6.57
C ALA A 19 -35.52 43.92 -6.89
N PRO A 20 -36.06 43.45 -8.03
CA PRO A 20 -36.05 42.01 -8.36
C PRO A 20 -34.64 41.43 -8.57
N VAL A 21 -33.67 42.20 -9.10
CA VAL A 21 -32.32 41.70 -9.39
C VAL A 21 -31.50 41.50 -8.11
N LYS A 22 -31.75 42.34 -7.09
CA LYS A 22 -31.11 42.19 -5.76
C LYS A 22 -31.54 40.90 -5.05
N ARG A 23 -32.79 40.45 -5.23
CA ARG A 23 -33.29 39.19 -4.64
C ARG A 23 -32.66 37.96 -5.32
N VAL A 24 -32.43 38.02 -6.64
CA VAL A 24 -31.81 36.94 -7.41
C VAL A 24 -30.33 36.77 -7.07
N CYS A 25 -29.56 37.86 -6.93
CA CYS A 25 -28.14 37.77 -6.56
C CYS A 25 -27.89 37.29 -5.12
N VAL A 26 -28.76 37.65 -4.17
CA VAL A 26 -28.67 37.15 -2.78
C VAL A 26 -29.06 35.67 -2.72
N ALA A 27 -30.08 35.25 -3.48
CA ALA A 27 -30.45 33.84 -3.59
C ALA A 27 -29.34 33.01 -4.26
N ALA A 28 -28.70 33.51 -5.31
CA ALA A 28 -27.60 32.82 -5.99
C ALA A 28 -26.35 32.68 -5.11
N MET A 29 -26.00 33.69 -4.30
CA MET A 29 -24.90 33.58 -3.33
C MET A 29 -25.24 32.69 -2.13
N ALA A 30 -26.50 32.67 -1.68
CA ALA A 30 -26.96 31.75 -0.64
C ALA A 30 -26.94 30.28 -1.13
N TRP A 31 -27.31 30.04 -2.39
CA TRP A 31 -27.19 28.73 -3.04
C TRP A 31 -25.72 28.32 -3.22
N LEU A 32 -24.83 29.23 -3.63
CA LEU A 32 -23.40 28.93 -3.72
C LEU A 32 -22.79 28.59 -2.34
N ALA A 33 -23.18 29.32 -1.27
CA ALA A 33 -22.75 29.02 0.09
C ALA A 33 -23.31 27.69 0.63
N LEU A 34 -24.53 27.32 0.25
CA LEU A 34 -25.14 26.02 0.56
C LEU A 34 -24.47 24.86 -0.19
N VAL A 35 -24.03 25.07 -1.44
CA VAL A 35 -23.31 24.06 -2.23
C VAL A 35 -21.88 23.87 -1.72
N VAL A 36 -21.20 24.94 -1.27
CA VAL A 36 -19.85 24.85 -0.69
C VAL A 36 -19.88 24.20 0.70
N ALA A 37 -20.91 24.47 1.51
CA ALA A 37 -21.13 23.80 2.79
C ALA A 37 -21.52 22.31 2.66
N ALA A 38 -21.99 21.88 1.48
CA ALA A 38 -22.32 20.49 1.18
C ALA A 38 -21.13 19.66 0.66
N CYS A 39 -19.98 20.27 0.37
CA CYS A 39 -18.82 19.59 -0.21
C CYS A 39 -17.68 19.33 0.80
N THR A 40 -17.78 19.77 2.05
CA THR A 40 -16.79 19.49 3.10
C THR A 40 -17.47 18.94 4.35
N PRO A 41 -17.05 17.79 4.89
CA PRO A 41 -17.59 17.26 6.15
C PRO A 41 -17.43 18.28 7.29
N PRO A 42 -18.35 18.31 8.26
CA PRO A 42 -18.29 19.26 9.38
C PRO A 42 -16.98 19.09 10.17
N ASP A 43 -16.39 20.17 10.70
CA ASP A 43 -15.23 20.08 11.60
C ASP A 43 -15.60 19.25 12.85
N ARG A 44 -14.73 18.30 13.19
CA ARG A 44 -14.87 17.34 14.28
C ARG A 44 -13.72 17.42 15.29
N SER A 45 -12.98 18.54 15.31
CA SER A 45 -11.84 18.72 16.20
C SER A 45 -12.19 18.55 17.70
N ALA A 46 -13.42 18.87 18.11
CA ALA A 46 -13.88 18.67 19.48
C ALA A 46 -14.10 17.19 19.82
N GLU A 47 -14.73 16.45 18.91
CA GLU A 47 -14.95 15.01 19.00
C GLU A 47 -13.63 14.25 19.01
N VAL A 48 -12.63 14.69 18.22
CA VAL A 48 -11.28 14.13 18.26
C VAL A 48 -10.60 14.33 19.62
N ARG A 49 -10.68 15.55 20.19
CA ARG A 49 -10.14 15.80 21.54
C ARG A 49 -10.84 14.96 22.61
N HIS A 50 -12.16 14.78 22.49
CA HIS A 50 -12.91 13.92 23.39
C HIS A 50 -12.48 12.46 23.27
N LEU A 51 -12.36 11.95 22.03
CA LEU A 51 -11.86 10.60 21.75
C LEU A 51 -10.47 10.40 22.37
N GLN A 52 -9.52 11.29 22.10
CA GLN A 52 -8.17 11.20 22.65
C GLN A 52 -8.17 11.17 24.18
N ALA A 53 -8.90 12.10 24.82
CA ALA A 53 -8.95 12.19 26.27
C ALA A 53 -9.58 10.97 26.94
N GLU A 54 -10.54 10.31 26.29
CA GLU A 54 -11.16 9.10 26.82
C GLU A 54 -10.30 7.86 26.63
N ILE A 55 -9.65 7.71 25.47
CA ILE A 55 -8.77 6.55 25.21
C ILE A 55 -7.50 6.63 26.05
N ALA A 56 -6.92 7.81 26.25
CA ALA A 56 -5.71 7.99 27.05
C ALA A 56 -5.87 7.58 28.54
N LYS A 57 -7.10 7.47 29.04
CA LYS A 57 -7.40 7.02 30.42
C LYS A 57 -7.58 5.50 30.53
N MET A 58 -7.59 4.78 29.42
CA MET A 58 -7.89 3.35 29.43
C MET A 58 -6.68 2.51 29.90
N PRO A 59 -6.91 1.39 30.61
CA PRO A 59 -5.82 0.51 31.02
C PRO A 59 -5.00 -0.01 29.84
N GLY A 60 -3.68 0.01 29.99
CA GLY A 60 -2.73 -0.48 28.97
C GLY A 60 -2.44 0.51 27.84
N VAL A 61 -3.03 1.70 27.85
CA VAL A 61 -2.71 2.77 26.90
C VAL A 61 -1.56 3.62 27.46
N ASP A 62 -0.47 3.68 26.72
CA ASP A 62 0.70 4.51 27.03
C ASP A 62 0.59 5.89 26.38
N ASP A 63 0.11 5.96 25.13
CA ASP A 63 -0.09 7.20 24.38
C ASP A 63 -1.23 7.09 23.35
N VAL A 64 -1.83 8.23 23.01
CA VAL A 64 -2.86 8.36 21.98
C VAL A 64 -2.60 9.60 21.15
N ASN A 65 -2.29 9.39 19.88
CA ASN A 65 -1.99 10.45 18.93
C ASN A 65 -3.02 10.46 17.76
N PRO A 66 -4.02 11.35 17.80
CA PRO A 66 -4.91 11.57 16.68
C PRO A 66 -4.28 12.51 15.64
N LEU A 67 -4.15 12.03 14.41
CA LEU A 67 -3.93 12.87 13.24
C LEU A 67 -5.28 13.21 12.61
N TYR A 68 -5.68 14.47 12.73
CA TYR A 68 -6.94 14.98 12.19
C TYR A 68 -6.67 16.05 11.14
N THR A 69 -7.27 15.89 9.97
CA THR A 69 -7.23 16.86 8.89
C THR A 69 -8.64 17.05 8.35
N ASN A 70 -9.04 18.30 8.12
CA ASN A 70 -10.27 18.63 7.42
C ASN A 70 -10.05 19.93 6.64
N ASP A 71 -9.46 19.79 5.46
CA ASP A 71 -9.17 20.90 4.57
C ASP A 71 -9.50 20.53 3.12
N PHE A 72 -9.44 21.51 2.22
CA PHE A 72 -9.77 21.30 0.81
C PHE A 72 -8.74 20.45 0.06
N GLU A 73 -7.47 20.49 0.45
CA GLU A 73 -6.36 19.85 -0.28
C GLU A 73 -6.28 18.36 0.03
N ASN A 74 -6.47 18.01 1.30
CA ASN A 74 -6.33 16.67 1.86
C ASN A 74 -7.69 16.04 2.18
N GLY A 75 -8.79 16.79 2.12
CA GLY A 75 -10.11 16.32 2.53
C GLY A 75 -10.18 16.02 4.03
N ALA A 76 -11.22 15.26 4.40
CA ALA A 76 -11.52 14.91 5.78
C ALA A 76 -10.89 13.55 6.16
N GLN A 77 -10.03 13.55 7.17
CA GLN A 77 -9.30 12.38 7.64
C GLN A 77 -9.17 12.33 9.17
N LEU A 78 -9.28 11.12 9.72
CA LEU A 78 -8.92 10.78 11.09
C LEU A 78 -8.05 9.52 11.10
N ASN A 79 -6.76 9.66 11.44
CA ASN A 79 -5.93 8.51 11.79
C ASN A 79 -5.64 8.54 13.29
N LEU A 80 -5.88 7.43 13.97
CA LEU A 80 -5.58 7.31 15.39
C LEU A 80 -4.40 6.35 15.57
N VAL A 81 -3.36 6.77 16.26
CA VAL A 81 -2.30 5.86 16.73
C VAL A 81 -2.46 5.69 18.24
N VAL A 82 -2.56 4.46 18.70
CA VAL A 82 -2.71 4.11 20.11
C VAL A 82 -1.54 3.22 20.50
N ALA A 83 -0.66 3.73 21.37
CA ALA A 83 0.46 2.96 21.87
C ALA A 83 0.03 2.12 23.08
N MET A 84 0.15 0.81 22.95
CA MET A 84 -0.25 -0.18 23.97
C MET A 84 0.74 -1.36 24.07
N PRO A 85 2.07 -1.13 24.08
CA PRO A 85 3.06 -2.20 23.90
C PRO A 85 3.04 -3.27 24.98
N LYS A 86 2.54 -2.94 26.18
CA LYS A 86 2.47 -3.84 27.34
C LYS A 86 1.05 -4.34 27.65
N ALA A 87 0.05 -3.91 26.86
CA ALA A 87 -1.34 -4.25 27.13
C ALA A 87 -1.66 -5.71 26.82
N SER A 88 -2.59 -6.32 27.56
CA SER A 88 -3.15 -7.62 27.15
C SER A 88 -4.01 -7.49 25.89
N GLU A 89 -4.25 -8.61 25.21
CA GLU A 89 -5.16 -8.70 24.06
C GLU A 89 -6.56 -8.20 24.43
N GLU A 90 -7.03 -8.49 25.65
CA GLU A 90 -8.31 -8.04 26.19
C GLU A 90 -8.35 -6.51 26.37
N GLN A 91 -7.27 -5.91 26.86
CA GLN A 91 -7.17 -4.45 27.00
C GLN A 91 -7.20 -3.76 25.63
N ILE A 92 -6.48 -4.30 24.64
CA ILE A 92 -6.49 -3.78 23.27
C ILE A 92 -7.90 -3.90 22.65
N ALA A 93 -8.57 -5.03 22.82
CA ALA A 93 -9.96 -5.20 22.39
C ALA A 93 -10.92 -4.22 23.07
N ALA A 94 -10.75 -3.98 24.38
CA ALA A 94 -11.55 -3.01 25.11
C ALA A 94 -11.37 -1.59 24.56
N VAL A 95 -10.14 -1.19 24.24
CA VAL A 95 -9.85 0.11 23.61
C VAL A 95 -10.49 0.21 22.23
N ALA A 96 -10.36 -0.81 21.39
CA ALA A 96 -11.02 -0.85 20.09
C ALA A 96 -12.54 -0.70 20.20
N SER A 97 -13.17 -1.39 21.16
CA SER A 97 -14.62 -1.26 21.44
C SER A 97 -15.00 0.15 21.90
N ARG A 98 -14.19 0.77 22.76
CA ARG A 98 -14.41 2.13 23.23
C ARG A 98 -14.28 3.16 22.11
N ILE A 99 -13.27 3.01 21.24
CA ILE A 99 -13.10 3.86 20.05
C ILE A 99 -14.34 3.79 19.16
N THR A 100 -14.81 2.59 18.81
CA THR A 100 -16.02 2.42 18.00
C THR A 100 -17.24 3.08 18.63
N ARG A 101 -17.41 2.93 19.96
CA ARG A 101 -18.53 3.53 20.68
C ARG A 101 -18.49 5.06 20.71
N ILE A 102 -17.31 5.65 20.91
CA ILE A 102 -17.16 7.11 20.95
C ILE A 102 -17.30 7.70 19.55
N LYS A 103 -16.64 7.10 18.54
CA LYS A 103 -16.72 7.57 17.15
C LYS A 103 -18.15 7.57 16.64
N GLY A 104 -18.94 6.54 16.99
CA GLY A 104 -20.31 6.37 16.50
C GLY A 104 -20.38 6.59 14.98
N GLY A 105 -21.20 7.56 14.56
CA GLY A 105 -21.28 8.03 13.17
C GLY A 105 -20.63 9.39 12.90
N ASP A 106 -19.92 9.98 13.88
CA ASP A 106 -19.45 11.37 13.81
C ASP A 106 -18.44 11.62 12.70
N PHE A 107 -17.70 10.57 12.34
CA PHE A 107 -16.67 10.56 11.30
C PHE A 107 -17.14 9.89 10.00
N ASN A 108 -18.45 9.68 9.81
CA ASN A 108 -18.96 9.20 8.53
C ASN A 108 -18.56 10.18 7.40
N GLY A 109 -18.01 9.65 6.30
CA GLY A 109 -17.47 10.45 5.20
C GLY A 109 -16.00 10.88 5.38
N TYR A 110 -15.38 10.60 6.54
CA TYR A 110 -13.95 10.76 6.72
C TYR A 110 -13.19 9.52 6.25
N ARG A 111 -11.98 9.71 5.71
CA ARG A 111 -10.99 8.63 5.60
C ARG A 111 -10.50 8.30 7.00
N GLN A 112 -10.58 7.03 7.38
CA GLN A 112 -10.34 6.62 8.77
C GLN A 112 -9.37 5.46 8.86
N SER A 113 -8.45 5.55 9.81
CA SER A 113 -7.64 4.40 10.23
C SER A 113 -7.33 4.44 11.72
N THR A 114 -7.05 3.28 12.30
CA THR A 114 -6.55 3.15 13.67
C THR A 114 -5.40 2.15 13.70
N THR A 115 -4.25 2.59 14.18
CA THR A 115 -3.06 1.77 14.40
C THR A 115 -2.88 1.55 15.90
N PHE A 116 -2.84 0.27 16.30
CA PHE A 116 -2.47 -0.15 17.65
C PHE A 116 -1.01 -0.59 17.62
N VAL A 117 -0.14 0.09 18.38
CA VAL A 117 1.25 -0.33 18.60
C VAL A 117 1.26 -1.31 19.77
N ILE A 118 1.46 -2.60 19.50
CA ILE A 118 1.20 -3.70 20.45
C ILE A 118 2.48 -4.37 20.97
N GLY A 119 3.63 -3.83 20.59
CA GLY A 119 4.97 -4.24 20.99
C GLY A 119 6.00 -3.38 20.28
N ASP A 120 7.28 -3.63 20.54
CA ASP A 120 8.36 -2.93 19.83
C ASP A 120 8.28 -3.22 18.33
N ARG A 121 8.07 -2.18 17.51
CA ARG A 121 7.90 -2.26 16.04
C ARG A 121 6.86 -3.30 15.60
N VAL A 122 5.83 -3.57 16.41
CA VAL A 122 4.70 -4.46 16.07
C VAL A 122 3.41 -3.66 16.09
N GLU A 123 2.70 -3.65 14.96
CA GLU A 123 1.51 -2.84 14.77
C GLU A 123 0.34 -3.62 14.17
N VAL A 124 -0.85 -3.30 14.65
CA VAL A 124 -2.13 -3.75 14.08
C VAL A 124 -2.87 -2.52 13.56
N LYS A 125 -3.05 -2.43 12.24
CA LYS A 125 -3.75 -1.31 11.60
C LYS A 125 -5.12 -1.75 11.07
N ARG A 126 -6.12 -0.90 11.31
CA ARG A 126 -7.50 -1.09 10.86
C ARG A 126 -8.02 0.15 10.14
N GLY A 127 -8.96 -0.06 9.22
CA GLY A 127 -9.74 1.01 8.60
C GLY A 127 -10.74 1.65 9.56
N ALA A 128 -11.90 2.07 9.03
CA ALA A 128 -12.94 2.70 9.82
C ALA A 128 -13.59 1.76 10.87
N GLU A 129 -13.80 0.50 10.46
CA GLU A 129 -14.45 -0.53 11.27
C GLU A 129 -13.43 -1.26 12.15
N LEU A 130 -13.70 -1.29 13.46
CA LEU A 130 -12.88 -2.00 14.43
C LEU A 130 -13.67 -3.19 14.97
N ASN A 131 -13.20 -4.40 14.66
CA ASN A 131 -13.68 -5.64 15.27
C ASN A 131 -12.75 -6.01 16.45
N PRO A 132 -13.20 -5.85 17.72
CA PRO A 132 -12.34 -6.09 18.88
C PRO A 132 -11.79 -7.53 18.97
N ALA A 133 -12.61 -8.53 18.62
CA ALA A 133 -12.19 -9.93 18.68
C ALA A 133 -11.11 -10.25 17.64
N GLN A 134 -11.25 -9.71 16.43
CA GLN A 134 -10.23 -9.86 15.38
C GLN A 134 -8.94 -9.11 15.74
N ILE A 135 -9.02 -7.91 16.30
CA ILE A 135 -7.83 -7.16 16.73
C ILE A 135 -7.08 -7.92 17.83
N ALA A 136 -7.78 -8.51 18.81
CA ALA A 136 -7.16 -9.36 19.83
C ALA A 136 -6.52 -10.62 19.23
N GLY A 137 -7.21 -11.31 18.32
CA GLY A 137 -6.69 -12.50 17.64
C GLY A 137 -5.42 -12.22 16.84
N ASP A 138 -5.43 -11.14 16.04
CA ASP A 138 -4.27 -10.74 15.25
C ASP A 138 -3.11 -10.28 16.16
N THR A 139 -3.42 -9.58 17.25
CA THR A 139 -2.42 -9.19 18.28
C THR A 139 -1.71 -10.42 18.85
N HIS A 140 -2.47 -11.45 19.22
CA HIS A 140 -1.92 -12.70 19.75
C HIS A 140 -0.96 -13.36 18.74
N GLN A 141 -1.40 -13.48 17.47
CA GLN A 141 -0.60 -14.08 16.40
C GLN A 141 0.66 -13.27 16.11
N LEU A 142 0.59 -11.94 16.10
CA LEU A 142 1.79 -11.10 15.91
C LEU A 142 2.79 -11.23 17.05
N ARG A 143 2.32 -11.36 18.29
CA ARG A 143 3.20 -11.62 19.44
C ARG A 143 3.87 -12.97 19.34
N GLN A 144 3.15 -14.01 18.88
CA GLN A 144 3.76 -15.31 18.59
C GLN A 144 4.79 -15.20 17.45
N LEU A 145 4.49 -14.47 16.38
CA LEU A 145 5.40 -14.27 15.26
C LEU A 145 6.67 -13.52 15.70
N ARG A 146 6.53 -12.47 16.52
CA ARG A 146 7.64 -11.72 17.11
C ARG A 146 8.65 -12.60 17.84
N THR A 147 8.23 -13.70 18.49
CA THR A 147 9.17 -14.64 19.13
C THR A 147 10.08 -15.37 18.15
N ARG A 148 9.68 -15.47 16.88
CA ARG A 148 10.44 -16.11 15.79
C ARG A 148 11.23 -15.10 14.96
N VAL A 149 10.77 -13.85 14.92
CA VAL A 149 11.40 -12.75 14.17
C VAL A 149 11.60 -11.50 15.06
N PRO A 150 12.55 -11.54 16.02
CA PRO A 150 12.63 -10.57 17.10
C PRO A 150 12.92 -9.14 16.65
N GLU A 151 13.67 -8.93 15.56
CA GLU A 151 14.17 -7.60 15.17
C GLU A 151 13.37 -6.93 14.04
N ALA A 152 12.43 -7.65 13.43
CA ALA A 152 11.66 -7.16 12.29
C ALA A 152 10.76 -5.94 12.63
N SER A 153 10.44 -5.09 11.66
CA SER A 153 9.20 -4.31 11.74
C SER A 153 8.04 -5.17 11.27
N ILE A 154 6.93 -5.21 12.00
CA ILE A 154 5.78 -6.05 11.67
C ILE A 154 4.51 -5.19 11.69
N LEU A 155 3.80 -5.12 10.57
CA LEU A 155 2.55 -4.40 10.43
C LEU A 155 1.48 -5.31 9.84
N TRP A 156 0.41 -5.56 10.59
CA TRP A 156 -0.77 -6.23 10.04
C TRP A 156 -1.91 -5.26 9.82
N SER A 157 -2.15 -4.96 8.55
CA SER A 157 -3.20 -4.06 8.10
C SER A 157 -4.42 -4.82 7.60
N ARG A 158 -5.61 -4.32 7.96
CA ARG A 158 -6.88 -4.76 7.39
C ARG A 158 -7.79 -3.57 7.15
N ASP A 159 -8.23 -3.42 5.91
CA ASP A 159 -9.30 -2.51 5.54
C ASP A 159 -10.42 -3.26 4.79
N SER A 160 -11.39 -2.53 4.25
CA SER A 160 -12.54 -3.14 3.57
C SER A 160 -12.19 -3.87 2.27
N ALA A 161 -10.99 -3.64 1.71
CA ALA A 161 -10.57 -4.17 0.42
C ALA A 161 -9.40 -5.15 0.53
N THR A 162 -8.53 -5.00 1.54
CA THR A 162 -7.24 -5.68 1.61
C THR A 162 -6.91 -6.15 3.02
N VAL A 163 -6.27 -7.32 3.09
CA VAL A 163 -5.63 -7.87 4.29
C VAL A 163 -4.16 -8.05 3.93
N ARG A 164 -3.26 -7.36 4.63
CA ARG A 164 -1.83 -7.41 4.35
C ARG A 164 -1.02 -7.48 5.63
N LEU A 165 -0.16 -8.49 5.73
CA LEU A 165 0.86 -8.62 6.75
C LEU A 165 2.21 -8.22 6.14
N GLU A 166 2.80 -7.15 6.63
CA GLU A 166 4.11 -6.66 6.24
C GLU A 166 5.15 -6.98 7.30
N VAL A 167 6.29 -7.52 6.86
CA VAL A 167 7.48 -7.75 7.68
C VAL A 167 8.68 -7.13 6.99
N SER A 168 9.34 -6.16 7.63
CA SER A 168 10.43 -5.39 7.02
C SER A 168 11.64 -5.23 7.94
N ASP A 169 12.73 -4.69 7.39
CA ASP A 169 14.01 -4.50 8.07
C ASP A 169 14.61 -5.81 8.61
N ILE A 170 14.60 -6.84 7.77
CA ILE A 170 15.12 -8.18 8.11
C ILE A 170 16.19 -8.65 7.14
N ASP A 171 16.97 -9.63 7.59
CA ASP A 171 17.75 -10.52 6.73
C ASP A 171 16.97 -11.83 6.49
N HIS A 172 17.45 -12.66 5.55
CA HIS A 172 16.93 -14.02 5.34
C HIS A 172 15.40 -14.09 5.14
N THR A 173 14.88 -13.33 4.17
CA THR A 173 13.42 -13.20 3.90
C THR A 173 12.68 -14.53 3.72
N ASN A 174 13.39 -15.56 3.24
CA ASN A 174 12.87 -16.92 3.07
C ASN A 174 12.45 -17.59 4.40
N ASP A 175 13.26 -17.41 5.45
CA ASP A 175 13.03 -18.00 6.78
C ASP A 175 11.87 -17.29 7.47
N VAL A 176 11.75 -15.98 7.28
CA VAL A 176 10.62 -15.19 7.76
C VAL A 176 9.32 -15.62 7.11
N LEU A 177 9.30 -15.88 5.80
CA LEU A 177 8.10 -16.40 5.13
C LEU A 177 7.66 -17.74 5.73
N SER A 178 8.61 -18.63 6.02
CA SER A 178 8.34 -19.91 6.68
C SER A 178 7.81 -19.71 8.12
N ALA A 179 8.37 -18.77 8.87
CA ALA A 179 7.88 -18.42 10.21
C ALA A 179 6.44 -17.87 10.17
N VAL A 180 6.11 -17.01 9.20
CA VAL A 180 4.76 -16.49 8.98
C VAL A 180 3.78 -17.61 8.69
N LEU A 181 4.07 -18.47 7.70
CA LEU A 181 3.20 -19.58 7.31
C LEU A 181 2.96 -20.58 8.46
N ALA A 182 3.90 -20.69 9.40
CA ALA A 182 3.81 -21.58 10.55
C ALA A 182 3.20 -20.93 11.82
N THR A 183 2.87 -19.64 11.79
CA THR A 183 2.30 -18.91 12.94
C THR A 183 0.92 -18.36 12.63
N VAL A 184 0.77 -17.77 11.45
CA VAL A 184 -0.42 -17.04 11.06
C VAL A 184 -1.48 -18.02 10.56
N GLN A 185 -2.72 -17.82 11.00
CA GLN A 185 -3.83 -18.67 10.56
C GLN A 185 -4.04 -18.55 9.05
N PRO A 186 -4.41 -19.65 8.37
CA PRO A 186 -4.62 -19.67 6.93
C PRO A 186 -5.93 -18.97 6.56
N GLU A 187 -5.94 -17.64 6.61
CA GLU A 187 -6.96 -16.82 5.98
C GLU A 187 -6.40 -16.17 4.70
N PRO A 188 -7.25 -15.84 3.70
CA PRO A 188 -6.82 -15.12 2.52
C PRO A 188 -6.20 -13.76 2.87
N MET A 189 -4.92 -13.58 2.59
CA MET A 189 -4.21 -12.31 2.77
C MET A 189 -2.95 -12.25 1.89
N THR A 190 -2.38 -11.06 1.76
CA THR A 190 -1.05 -10.86 1.19
C THR A 190 0.00 -10.74 2.29
N VAL A 191 1.05 -11.54 2.22
CA VAL A 191 2.24 -11.43 3.06
C VAL A 191 3.32 -10.71 2.27
N TYR A 192 3.78 -9.55 2.75
CA TYR A 192 4.85 -8.79 2.13
C TYR A 192 6.08 -8.77 3.04
N ILE A 193 7.21 -9.26 2.55
CA ILE A 193 8.43 -9.41 3.33
C ILE A 193 9.56 -8.68 2.61
N ARG A 194 10.13 -7.67 3.24
CA ARG A 194 11.17 -6.83 2.65
C ARG A 194 12.46 -6.93 3.45
N SER A 195 13.57 -7.14 2.75
CA SER A 195 14.89 -7.13 3.38
C SER A 195 15.44 -5.72 3.57
N ALA A 196 16.26 -5.54 4.61
CA ALA A 196 17.16 -4.39 4.73
C ALA A 196 18.23 -4.37 3.61
N GLU A 197 18.59 -5.54 3.07
CA GLU A 197 19.57 -5.71 2.00
C GLU A 197 18.95 -6.41 0.77
N PRO A 198 18.12 -5.71 -0.03
CA PRO A 198 17.35 -6.33 -1.11
C PRO A 198 18.19 -6.81 -2.30
N THR A 199 19.49 -6.50 -2.33
CA THR A 199 20.45 -7.06 -3.28
C THR A 199 20.93 -8.47 -2.89
N LYS A 200 20.80 -8.85 -1.62
CA LYS A 200 21.16 -10.18 -1.10
C LYS A 200 19.93 -11.05 -0.87
N PHE A 201 18.85 -10.46 -0.36
CA PHE A 201 17.63 -11.19 -0.03
C PHE A 201 16.44 -10.57 -0.78
N PRO A 202 15.74 -11.33 -1.63
CA PRO A 202 14.63 -10.78 -2.40
C PRO A 202 13.49 -10.35 -1.48
N THR A 203 12.80 -9.30 -1.91
CA THR A 203 11.49 -8.94 -1.37
C THR A 203 10.45 -9.96 -1.84
N TRP A 204 9.59 -10.41 -0.94
CA TRP A 204 8.50 -11.32 -1.25
C TRP A 204 7.15 -10.63 -1.11
N GLU A 205 6.25 -10.92 -2.03
CA GLU A 205 4.82 -10.64 -1.90
C GLU A 205 4.05 -11.92 -2.19
N VAL A 206 3.41 -12.51 -1.20
CA VAL A 206 2.83 -13.86 -1.29
C VAL A 206 1.37 -13.81 -0.91
N GLY A 207 0.48 -14.13 -1.84
CA GLY A 207 -0.90 -14.47 -1.54
C GLY A 207 -0.95 -15.81 -0.80
N ILE A 208 -1.50 -15.81 0.40
CA ILE A 208 -1.73 -17.02 1.22
C ILE A 208 -3.23 -17.30 1.31
N PRO A 209 -3.67 -18.55 1.58
CA PRO A 209 -2.87 -19.72 1.96
C PRO A 209 -2.06 -20.34 0.80
N ILE A 210 -0.86 -20.86 1.12
CA ILE A 210 -0.10 -21.80 0.28
C ILE A 210 0.31 -23.02 1.10
N THR A 211 0.36 -24.19 0.47
CA THR A 211 0.81 -25.44 1.13
C THR A 211 2.33 -25.53 1.20
N ALA A 212 2.85 -26.41 2.06
CA ALA A 212 4.29 -26.67 2.15
C ALA A 212 4.87 -27.21 0.83
N GLU A 213 4.12 -28.06 0.12
CA GLU A 213 4.52 -28.59 -1.20
C GLU A 213 4.56 -27.47 -2.25
N GLN A 214 3.55 -26.60 -2.27
CA GLN A 214 3.51 -25.43 -3.15
C GLN A 214 4.72 -24.52 -2.89
N ARG A 215 5.03 -24.26 -1.62
CA ARG A 215 6.21 -23.49 -1.23
C ARG A 215 7.50 -24.15 -1.72
N ALA A 216 7.68 -25.45 -1.49
CA ALA A 216 8.87 -26.17 -1.94
C ALA A 216 9.05 -26.12 -3.48
N ASN A 217 7.95 -26.18 -4.23
CA ASN A 217 7.97 -26.03 -5.68
C ASN A 217 8.41 -24.62 -6.12
N ILE A 218 7.94 -23.57 -5.44
CA ILE A 218 8.36 -22.18 -5.69
C ILE A 218 9.85 -22.01 -5.39
N ASP A 219 10.33 -22.52 -4.25
CA ASP A 219 11.74 -22.45 -3.86
C ASP A 219 12.63 -23.18 -4.87
N ALA A 220 12.20 -24.36 -5.34
CA ALA A 220 12.91 -25.13 -6.35
C ALA A 220 12.98 -24.40 -7.70
N LEU A 221 11.92 -23.67 -8.10
CA LEU A 221 11.94 -22.83 -9.31
C LEU A 221 12.93 -21.67 -9.15
N ILE A 222 12.87 -20.95 -8.03
CA ILE A 222 13.75 -19.83 -7.72
C ILE A 222 15.22 -20.25 -7.74
N SER A 223 15.56 -21.39 -7.14
CA SER A 223 16.94 -21.90 -7.10
C SER A 223 17.56 -22.20 -8.48
N ARG A 224 16.74 -22.33 -9.53
CA ARG A 224 17.18 -22.59 -10.91
C ARG A 224 17.36 -21.32 -11.72
N LEU A 225 16.95 -20.16 -11.20
CA LEU A 225 17.06 -18.89 -11.90
C LEU A 225 18.53 -18.45 -11.96
N ALA A 226 18.96 -18.03 -13.14
CA ALA A 226 20.35 -17.65 -13.40
C ALA A 226 20.71 -16.24 -12.90
N LEU A 227 19.71 -15.42 -12.56
CA LEU A 227 19.87 -14.03 -12.19
C LEU A 227 19.53 -13.81 -10.71
N PRO A 228 20.26 -12.92 -10.00
CA PRO A 228 19.87 -12.50 -8.66
C PRO A 228 18.49 -11.87 -8.67
N ILE A 229 17.69 -12.18 -7.66
CA ILE A 229 16.30 -11.74 -7.57
C ILE A 229 16.20 -10.58 -6.61
N TYR A 230 15.52 -9.52 -7.05
CA TYR A 230 15.18 -8.36 -6.22
C TYR A 230 13.80 -8.52 -5.56
N TYR A 231 12.83 -9.02 -6.33
CA TYR A 231 11.43 -9.10 -5.91
C TYR A 231 10.76 -10.33 -6.52
N VAL A 232 9.93 -11.01 -5.72
CA VAL A 232 9.08 -12.13 -6.14
C VAL A 232 7.65 -11.86 -5.67
N ARG A 233 6.69 -11.90 -6.59
CA ARG A 233 5.26 -12.04 -6.25
C ARG A 233 4.79 -13.46 -6.54
N VAL A 234 4.10 -14.03 -5.57
CA VAL A 234 3.43 -15.32 -5.67
C VAL A 234 1.94 -15.12 -5.45
N ASP A 235 1.12 -15.46 -6.44
CA ASP A 235 -0.33 -15.54 -6.31
C ASP A 235 -0.80 -16.93 -6.72
N ASP A 236 -1.81 -17.47 -6.03
CA ASP A 236 -2.34 -18.82 -6.29
C ASP A 236 -1.24 -19.90 -6.37
N ALA A 237 -0.24 -19.79 -5.51
CA ALA A 237 0.95 -20.65 -5.46
C ALA A 237 1.81 -20.67 -6.74
N ARG A 238 1.80 -19.58 -7.52
CA ARG A 238 2.61 -19.41 -8.74
C ARG A 238 3.33 -18.07 -8.73
N ILE A 239 4.53 -18.01 -9.31
CA ILE A 239 5.26 -16.75 -9.50
C ILE A 239 4.55 -15.94 -10.59
N THR A 240 3.94 -14.82 -10.21
CA THR A 240 3.17 -13.93 -11.11
C THR A 240 3.90 -12.64 -11.42
N ALA A 241 4.83 -12.23 -10.57
CA ALA A 241 5.76 -11.14 -10.86
C ALA A 241 7.16 -11.45 -10.35
N LEU A 242 8.16 -11.00 -11.08
CA LEU A 242 9.56 -11.21 -10.75
C LEU A 242 10.35 -9.98 -11.18
N SER A 243 11.16 -9.43 -10.29
CA SER A 243 12.17 -8.42 -10.63
C SER A 243 13.55 -8.99 -10.40
N VAL A 244 14.42 -8.91 -11.41
CA VAL A 244 15.78 -9.49 -11.37
C VAL A 244 16.84 -8.43 -11.61
N TYR A 245 18.05 -8.74 -11.15
CA TYR A 245 19.24 -7.95 -11.44
C TYR A 245 19.98 -8.51 -12.66
N ILE A 246 20.29 -7.63 -13.61
CA ILE A 246 21.22 -7.89 -14.70
C ILE A 246 22.63 -7.58 -14.19
N THR A 247 23.55 -8.52 -14.33
CA THR A 247 24.95 -8.34 -13.94
C THR A 247 25.83 -7.93 -15.13
N ASP A 248 25.46 -8.33 -16.35
CA ASP A 248 26.15 -8.00 -17.60
C ASP A 248 25.13 -7.66 -18.70
N PRO A 249 25.09 -6.42 -19.21
CA PRO A 249 24.24 -6.05 -20.34
C PRO A 249 24.44 -6.91 -21.59
N ALA A 250 25.65 -7.43 -21.82
CA ALA A 250 25.96 -8.24 -23.00
C ALA A 250 25.27 -9.61 -22.99
N THR A 251 24.95 -10.15 -21.81
CA THR A 251 24.26 -11.44 -21.66
C THR A 251 22.78 -11.31 -21.31
N ALA A 252 22.30 -10.09 -21.02
CA ALA A 252 20.96 -9.81 -20.51
C ALA A 252 19.83 -10.51 -21.28
N TYR A 253 19.85 -10.47 -22.62
CA TYR A 253 18.81 -11.15 -23.43
C TYR A 253 18.77 -12.66 -23.18
N ARG A 254 19.93 -13.33 -23.20
CA ARG A 254 20.03 -14.78 -22.96
C ARG A 254 19.55 -15.13 -21.55
N ASP A 255 19.98 -14.35 -20.56
CA ASP A 255 19.70 -14.65 -19.16
C ASP A 255 18.22 -14.41 -18.83
N LEU A 256 17.62 -13.31 -19.32
CA LEU A 256 16.18 -13.05 -19.21
C LEU A 256 15.34 -14.10 -19.94
N LYS A 257 15.77 -14.55 -21.13
CA LYS A 257 15.13 -15.66 -21.84
C LYS A 257 15.17 -16.97 -21.04
N SER A 258 16.27 -17.23 -20.35
CA SER A 258 16.40 -18.39 -19.45
C SER A 258 15.46 -18.27 -18.24
N VAL A 259 15.29 -17.08 -17.67
CA VAL A 259 14.32 -16.83 -16.60
C VAL A 259 12.90 -17.14 -17.07
N ILE A 260 12.49 -16.57 -18.22
CA ILE A 260 11.15 -16.79 -18.79
C ILE A 260 10.92 -18.29 -19.07
N SER A 261 11.90 -18.98 -19.63
CA SER A 261 11.79 -20.42 -19.94
C SER A 261 11.70 -21.28 -18.67
N THR A 262 12.35 -20.86 -17.59
CA THR A 262 12.34 -21.58 -16.30
C THR A 262 11.01 -21.41 -15.58
N ILE A 263 10.46 -20.20 -15.57
CA ILE A 263 9.15 -19.92 -14.98
C ILE A 263 8.01 -20.52 -15.82
N ALA A 264 8.19 -20.57 -17.14
CA ALA A 264 7.22 -21.09 -18.10
C ALA A 264 5.80 -20.50 -17.92
N PRO A 265 5.65 -19.16 -18.00
CA PRO A 265 4.34 -18.52 -17.82
C PRO A 265 3.36 -18.91 -18.92
N THR A 266 2.07 -18.82 -18.62
CA THR A 266 0.98 -19.16 -19.54
C THR A 266 0.02 -18.00 -19.74
N LYS A 267 -0.89 -18.09 -20.70
CA LYS A 267 -1.94 -17.08 -20.91
C LYS A 267 -2.83 -16.88 -19.67
N GLN A 268 -3.12 -17.95 -18.94
CA GLN A 268 -3.92 -17.90 -17.72
C GLN A 268 -3.12 -17.36 -16.53
N HIS A 269 -1.80 -17.52 -16.55
CA HIS A 269 -0.89 -17.09 -15.49
C HIS A 269 0.32 -16.37 -16.10
N PRO A 270 0.12 -15.15 -16.61
CA PRO A 270 1.20 -14.42 -17.24
C PRO A 270 2.15 -13.88 -16.17
N LEU A 271 3.44 -13.83 -16.50
CA LEU A 271 4.50 -13.29 -15.65
C LEU A 271 4.70 -11.80 -15.94
N GLN A 272 4.65 -10.96 -14.90
CA GLN A 272 5.17 -9.61 -14.93
C GLN A 272 6.67 -9.63 -14.59
N LEU A 273 7.54 -9.56 -15.60
CA LEU A 273 8.98 -9.56 -15.45
C LEU A 273 9.53 -8.13 -15.48
N GLN A 274 10.34 -7.76 -14.50
CA GLN A 274 11.10 -6.51 -14.49
C GLN A 274 12.59 -6.80 -14.36
N TRP A 275 13.43 -5.92 -14.89
CA TRP A 275 14.87 -6.03 -14.70
C TRP A 275 15.52 -4.68 -14.51
N HIS A 276 16.64 -4.71 -13.77
CA HIS A 276 17.47 -3.57 -13.47
C HIS A 276 18.94 -3.97 -13.55
N LEU A 277 19.79 -3.12 -14.09
CA LEU A 277 21.24 -3.34 -14.03
C LEU A 277 21.74 -3.19 -12.59
N MET A 278 22.57 -4.13 -12.16
CA MET A 278 23.20 -4.14 -10.85
C MET A 278 24.37 -3.13 -10.82
N VAL A 279 24.01 -1.84 -10.68
CA VAL A 279 24.94 -0.71 -10.58
C VAL A 279 24.61 0.18 -9.39
N GLU A 280 25.50 1.13 -9.08
CA GLU A 280 25.29 2.15 -8.05
C GLU A 280 23.98 2.95 -8.27
N PRO A 281 23.35 3.48 -7.19
CA PRO A 281 21.96 3.97 -7.18
C PRO A 281 21.62 4.99 -8.27
N ASP A 282 22.56 5.86 -8.63
CA ASP A 282 22.34 6.96 -9.57
C ASP A 282 22.15 6.49 -11.03
N ASN A 283 22.55 5.24 -11.35
CA ASN A 283 22.43 4.64 -12.67
C ASN A 283 21.33 3.58 -12.78
N PHE A 284 20.54 3.38 -11.70
CA PHE A 284 19.54 2.31 -11.61
C PHE A 284 18.49 2.33 -12.72
N HIS A 285 18.25 3.49 -13.35
CA HIS A 285 17.23 3.69 -14.39
C HIS A 285 17.75 3.62 -15.83
N GLN A 286 19.06 3.51 -16.04
CA GLN A 286 19.65 3.59 -17.40
C GLN A 286 19.50 2.28 -18.18
N PHE A 287 19.45 1.15 -17.48
CA PHE A 287 19.27 -0.17 -18.07
C PHE A 287 18.22 -0.95 -17.28
N THR A 288 16.97 -0.55 -17.49
CA THR A 288 15.79 -1.18 -16.91
C THR A 288 14.81 -1.58 -17.99
N GLY A 289 13.90 -2.48 -17.66
CA GLY A 289 12.73 -2.74 -18.48
C GLY A 289 11.69 -3.55 -17.74
N ASP A 290 10.54 -3.68 -18.36
CA ASP A 290 9.38 -4.38 -17.84
C ASP A 290 8.64 -5.08 -18.97
N LEU A 291 8.20 -6.31 -18.73
CA LEU A 291 7.55 -7.12 -19.74
C LEU A 291 6.48 -7.99 -19.10
N GLN A 292 5.29 -8.01 -19.69
CA GLN A 292 4.30 -9.06 -19.41
C GLN A 292 4.55 -10.24 -20.35
N VAL A 293 4.59 -11.47 -19.83
CA VAL A 293 4.86 -12.67 -20.64
C VAL A 293 3.83 -13.77 -20.35
N PRO A 294 3.08 -14.26 -21.35
CA PRO A 294 2.92 -13.66 -22.67
C PRO A 294 2.13 -12.33 -22.58
N ASP A 295 2.41 -11.37 -23.47
CA ASP A 295 1.62 -10.13 -23.58
C ASP A 295 0.42 -10.36 -24.51
N CYS A 296 -0.73 -10.74 -23.92
CA CYS A 296 -1.95 -11.08 -24.66
C CYS A 296 -2.94 -9.93 -24.79
N ARG A 297 -2.48 -8.68 -24.78
CA ARG A 297 -3.37 -7.54 -25.05
C ARG A 297 -3.93 -7.65 -26.47
N ASP A 298 -5.24 -7.48 -26.62
CA ASP A 298 -6.01 -7.59 -27.87
C ASP A 298 -5.73 -6.47 -28.90
N ASP A 299 -4.48 -6.03 -29.01
CA ASP A 299 -4.11 -4.99 -29.96
C ASP A 299 -3.72 -5.64 -31.29
N SER A 300 -4.62 -5.52 -32.28
CA SER A 300 -4.44 -5.83 -33.70
C SER A 300 -3.32 -5.03 -34.43
N GLY A 301 -2.33 -4.53 -33.69
CA GLY A 301 -1.19 -3.81 -34.21
C GLY A 301 0.10 -4.35 -33.62
N SER A 302 1.11 -4.51 -34.47
CA SER A 302 2.50 -4.77 -34.07
C SER A 302 2.86 -3.95 -32.82
N PRO A 303 3.68 -4.49 -31.88
CA PRO A 303 4.12 -3.74 -30.72
C PRO A 303 4.59 -2.35 -31.15
N LYS A 304 3.89 -1.29 -30.72
CA LYS A 304 4.32 0.07 -31.05
C LYS A 304 5.73 0.24 -30.48
N PRO A 305 6.68 0.83 -31.23
CA PRO A 305 8.02 1.10 -30.73
C PRO A 305 7.90 1.87 -29.41
N GLN A 306 8.25 1.22 -28.30
CA GLN A 306 8.41 1.93 -27.04
C GLN A 306 9.62 2.84 -27.19
N ALA A 307 9.38 4.15 -27.12
CA ALA A 307 10.46 5.12 -26.93
C ALA A 307 11.16 4.82 -25.60
N PRO A 308 12.46 5.13 -25.46
CA PRO A 308 13.17 4.95 -24.20
C PRO A 308 12.38 5.61 -23.06
N LEU A 309 12.12 4.86 -21.98
CA LEU A 309 11.45 5.41 -20.81
C LEU A 309 12.44 6.28 -20.02
N GLY A 310 12.26 7.60 -20.07
CA GLY A 310 13.11 8.55 -19.33
C GLY A 310 14.58 8.49 -19.79
N ASN A 311 15.48 8.11 -18.89
CA ASN A 311 16.93 8.07 -19.11
C ASN A 311 17.43 6.69 -19.61
N GLN A 312 16.54 5.84 -20.12
CA GLN A 312 16.90 4.52 -20.62
C GLN A 312 17.87 4.61 -21.83
N THR A 313 18.91 3.78 -21.82
CA THR A 313 19.88 3.65 -22.92
C THR A 313 19.25 3.04 -24.18
N ALA A 314 19.86 3.28 -25.34
CA ALA A 314 19.38 2.70 -26.60
C ALA A 314 19.44 1.17 -26.59
N GLU A 315 20.46 0.61 -25.95
CA GLU A 315 20.69 -0.81 -25.74
C GLU A 315 19.58 -1.44 -24.89
N ALA A 316 19.19 -0.81 -23.77
CA ALA A 316 18.08 -1.28 -22.96
C ALA A 316 16.74 -1.22 -23.70
N ALA A 317 16.50 -0.16 -24.48
CA ALA A 317 15.31 -0.06 -25.32
C ALA A 317 15.30 -1.12 -26.45
N GLN A 318 16.47 -1.49 -26.99
CA GLN A 318 16.59 -2.58 -27.96
C GLN A 318 16.29 -3.94 -27.32
N LEU A 319 16.84 -4.22 -26.14
CA LEU A 319 16.57 -5.44 -25.38
C LEU A 319 15.07 -5.61 -25.09
N GLN A 320 14.42 -4.55 -24.61
CA GLN A 320 12.98 -4.50 -24.36
C GLN A 320 12.18 -4.90 -25.62
N ARG A 321 12.49 -4.28 -26.77
CA ARG A 321 11.81 -4.58 -28.04
C ARG A 321 12.04 -6.02 -28.50
N GLN A 322 13.27 -6.53 -28.34
CA GLN A 322 13.60 -7.89 -28.74
C GLN A 322 12.82 -8.92 -27.90
N LEU A 323 12.80 -8.76 -26.57
CA LEU A 323 12.02 -9.65 -25.69
C LEU A 323 10.52 -9.56 -25.96
N ALA A 324 9.97 -8.35 -26.11
CA ALA A 324 8.55 -8.17 -26.46
C ALA A 324 8.19 -8.86 -27.78
N SER A 325 9.06 -8.78 -28.80
CA SER A 325 8.87 -9.46 -30.07
C SER A 325 8.93 -10.99 -29.97
N ASP A 326 9.69 -11.55 -29.05
CA ASP A 326 9.82 -13.01 -28.93
C ASP A 326 8.73 -13.65 -28.05
N PHE A 327 8.09 -12.85 -27.19
CA PHE A 327 7.16 -13.32 -26.16
C PHE A 327 5.74 -12.73 -26.26
N HIS A 328 5.38 -12.19 -27.43
CA HIS A 328 4.04 -11.69 -27.73
C HIS A 328 3.03 -12.79 -28.16
N ASP A 329 3.47 -14.03 -28.41
CA ASP A 329 2.57 -15.06 -28.93
C ASP A 329 1.66 -15.61 -27.83
N CYS A 330 0.36 -15.55 -28.08
CA CYS A 330 -0.73 -15.96 -27.20
C CYS A 330 -1.59 -17.07 -27.79
N ARG A 331 -1.08 -17.74 -28.83
CA ARG A 331 -1.67 -18.95 -29.40
C ARG A 331 -1.59 -20.14 -28.46
#